data_AF-A0A3S5F7U1-F1
#
_entry.id   AF-A0A3S5F7U1-F1
#
_cell.length_a   1.000
_cell.length_b   1.000
_cell.length_c   1.000
_cell.angle_alpha   90.00
_cell.angle_beta   90.00
_cell.angle_gamma   90.00
#
_symmetry.space_group_name_H-M   'P 1'
#
loop_
_entity.id
_entity.type
_entity.pdbx_description
1 polymer ?
#
loop_
_entity_poly.entity_id
_entity_poly.type
_entity_poly.pdbx_seq_one_letter_code
_entity_poly.pdbx_strand_id
1 'polypeptide(L)'
;MQKQIKNGIIFVVFLVLCFLLTLTPFISEAALFPVKETKDLPFHGLIFENPARVDHLKIARRPEGGRDGRYRYDVRFRYRGDASSLRVLGALSDNVYLPEGVEPSHSKVRLKGGYDKVSGAVYESLNIRDLVAKEDFTLQPDAEMRIPLDEKVGDYAFSVSNLPGTLSLSSKRPVATVGVFITNGKVDDFSDVAKDDDKDVKPVTGSKTRSGIYINSLERIYPAAMNRVRFWNTASKVVAAVAVIAVGAVIFLDRKKLYPVIPFSMLAFVFALPRAMGKAPGNLGAFLLLPLAAGIGYLLFKLMTRRELRLSGLDLRQGLGFFLLAFCLSVFVFVVPRGIYF
;
A
#
# COMPACT_ATOMS: atom_id res chain seq x y z
N MET A 1 -3.30 40.89 -28.81
CA MET A 1 -3.90 39.72 -28.13
C MET A 1 -4.83 40.18 -27.03
N GLN A 2 -6.07 39.67 -26.98
CA GLN A 2 -7.03 39.99 -25.91
C GLN A 2 -6.46 39.54 -24.55
N LYS A 3 -6.59 40.37 -23.52
CA LYS A 3 -6.03 40.12 -22.17
C LYS A 3 -6.47 38.78 -21.59
N GLN A 4 -7.72 38.39 -21.81
CA GLN A 4 -8.27 37.10 -21.40
C GLN A 4 -7.53 35.93 -22.06
N ILE A 5 -7.29 36.00 -23.37
CA ILE A 5 -6.56 34.96 -24.12
C ILE A 5 -5.13 34.84 -23.58
N LYS A 6 -4.45 35.97 -23.35
CA LYS A 6 -3.11 35.98 -22.75
C LYS A 6 -3.08 35.26 -21.40
N ASN A 7 -4.01 35.63 -20.52
CA ASN A 7 -4.07 35.11 -19.16
C ASN A 7 -4.45 33.62 -19.16
N GLY A 8 -5.31 33.20 -20.09
CA GLY A 8 -5.62 31.80 -20.36
C GLY A 8 -4.38 31.01 -20.77
N ILE A 9 -3.58 31.51 -21.73
CA ILE A 9 -2.34 30.86 -22.17
C ILE A 9 -1.36 30.70 -20.99
N ILE A 10 -1.12 31.77 -20.22
CA ILE A 10 -0.22 31.71 -19.06
C ILE A 10 -0.70 30.68 -18.03
N PHE A 11 -2.01 30.61 -17.79
CA PHE A 11 -2.58 29.65 -16.86
C PHE A 11 -2.45 28.20 -17.37
N VAL A 12 -2.67 27.96 -18.66
CA VAL A 12 -2.42 26.64 -19.28
C VAL A 12 -0.96 26.23 -19.13
N VAL A 13 -0.01 27.13 -19.38
CA VAL A 13 1.42 26.88 -19.17
C VAL A 13 1.70 26.47 -17.72
N PHE A 14 1.09 27.14 -16.75
CA PHE A 14 1.19 26.76 -15.34
C PHE A 14 0.66 25.34 -15.06
N LEU A 15 -0.52 25.00 -15.60
CA LEU A 15 -1.10 23.67 -15.43
C LEU A 15 -0.20 22.58 -16.03
N VAL A 16 0.34 22.81 -17.22
CA VAL A 16 1.29 21.89 -17.87
C VAL A 16 2.54 21.72 -17.01
N LEU A 17 3.11 22.81 -16.49
CA LEU A 17 4.29 22.74 -15.62
C LEU A 17 4.01 21.93 -14.34
N CYS A 18 2.86 22.14 -13.72
CA CYS A 18 2.46 21.37 -12.53
C CYS A 18 2.23 19.89 -12.87
N PHE A 19 1.63 19.59 -14.02
CA PHE A 19 1.45 18.20 -14.47
C PHE A 19 2.79 17.51 -14.72
N LEU A 20 3.71 18.16 -15.44
CA LEU A 20 5.06 17.65 -15.68
C LEU A 20 5.83 17.41 -14.37
N LEU A 21 5.64 18.26 -13.37
CA LEU A 21 6.22 18.09 -12.02
C LEU A 21 5.84 16.71 -11.43
N THR A 22 4.59 16.27 -11.62
CA THR A 22 4.11 14.98 -11.10
C THR A 22 4.69 13.76 -11.82
N LEU A 23 5.31 13.95 -12.98
CA LEU A 23 6.02 12.89 -13.71
C LEU A 23 7.46 12.71 -13.22
N THR A 24 7.97 13.64 -12.40
CA THR A 24 9.34 13.57 -11.90
C THR A 24 9.50 12.47 -10.83
N PRO A 25 10.68 11.82 -10.74
CA PRO A 25 10.93 10.78 -9.73
C PRO A 25 10.91 11.31 -8.29
N PHE A 26 10.99 12.63 -8.13
CA PHE A 26 10.93 13.33 -6.85
C PHE A 26 9.50 13.44 -6.29
N ILE A 27 8.49 13.16 -7.11
CA ILE A 27 7.09 13.01 -6.73
C ILE A 27 6.75 11.52 -6.89
N SER A 28 6.96 10.76 -5.81
CA SER A 28 6.86 9.30 -5.81
C SER A 28 5.44 8.83 -6.05
N GLU A 29 5.30 7.71 -6.77
CA GLU A 29 4.01 7.16 -7.20
C GLU A 29 3.12 6.67 -6.05
N ALA A 30 3.70 6.25 -4.92
CA ALA A 30 2.92 5.80 -3.76
C ALA A 30 2.79 6.91 -2.71
N ALA A 31 1.73 7.73 -2.80
CA ALA A 31 1.36 8.60 -1.67
C ALA A 31 0.96 7.82 -0.41
N LEU A 32 0.69 6.54 -0.60
CA LEU A 32 -0.02 5.70 0.33
C LEU A 32 0.83 4.60 0.93
N PHE A 33 2.00 4.24 0.38
CA PHE A 33 2.72 3.06 0.83
C PHE A 33 4.25 3.24 0.75
N PRO A 34 5.04 2.61 1.64
CA PRO A 34 6.49 2.71 1.61
C PRO A 34 7.03 1.94 0.39
N VAL A 35 7.93 2.59 -0.34
CA VAL A 35 8.55 2.06 -1.57
C VAL A 35 9.51 0.87 -1.32
N LYS A 36 9.77 0.47 -0.07
CA LYS A 36 10.95 -0.38 0.24
C LYS A 36 10.83 -1.46 1.32
N GLU A 37 9.76 -1.59 2.09
CA GLU A 37 9.64 -2.69 3.06
C GLU A 37 8.75 -3.78 2.46
N THR A 38 9.42 -4.74 1.81
CA THR A 38 8.88 -6.01 1.24
C THR A 38 7.68 -5.87 0.31
N LYS A 39 7.95 -5.78 -0.99
CA LYS A 39 6.96 -6.05 -2.06
C LYS A 39 6.47 -7.50 -2.08
N ASP A 40 7.00 -8.35 -1.21
CA ASP A 40 6.64 -9.75 -1.12
C ASP A 40 5.64 -9.94 0.01
N LEU A 41 4.41 -10.31 -0.33
CA LEU A 41 3.48 -10.87 0.66
C LEU A 41 3.75 -12.37 0.73
N PRO A 42 4.31 -12.90 1.84
CA PRO A 42 4.38 -14.34 2.02
C PRO A 42 2.96 -14.87 2.22
N PHE A 43 2.63 -15.96 1.54
CA PHE A 43 1.48 -16.78 1.89
C PHE A 43 2.00 -18.10 2.45
N HIS A 44 1.38 -18.49 3.55
CA HIS A 44 1.78 -19.64 4.34
C HIS A 44 0.86 -20.80 4.03
N GLY A 45 1.24 -22.01 4.41
CA GLY A 45 0.39 -23.15 4.09
C GLY A 45 1.08 -24.49 4.01
N LEU A 46 0.31 -25.46 3.51
CA LEU A 46 0.68 -26.86 3.43
C LEU A 46 0.33 -27.41 2.06
N ILE A 47 1.33 -27.87 1.31
CA ILE A 47 1.12 -28.49 0.01
C ILE A 47 1.50 -29.97 0.09
N PHE A 48 0.48 -30.82 0.07
CA PHE A 48 0.62 -32.27 0.03
C PHE A 48 0.93 -32.74 -1.39
N GLU A 49 1.86 -33.67 -1.53
CA GLU A 49 2.12 -34.33 -2.81
C GLU A 49 0.94 -35.22 -3.22
N ASN A 50 0.35 -35.95 -2.26
CA ASN A 50 -0.85 -36.77 -2.44
C ASN A 50 -2.03 -36.31 -1.55
N PRO A 51 -2.72 -35.20 -1.89
CA PRO A 51 -3.77 -34.62 -1.03
C PRO A 51 -4.99 -35.50 -0.82
N ALA A 52 -5.29 -36.42 -1.74
CA ALA A 52 -6.42 -37.35 -1.63
C ALA A 52 -6.26 -38.42 -0.54
N ARG A 53 -5.04 -38.57 0.01
CA ARG A 53 -4.69 -39.51 1.06
C ARG A 53 -4.64 -38.86 2.45
N VAL A 54 -5.05 -37.59 2.54
CA VAL A 54 -5.07 -36.83 3.80
C VAL A 54 -6.47 -36.84 4.36
N ASP A 55 -6.60 -37.41 5.57
CA ASP A 55 -7.85 -37.47 6.32
C ASP A 55 -7.77 -36.57 7.56
N HIS A 56 -8.92 -36.01 7.98
CA HIS A 56 -9.05 -35.27 9.24
C HIS A 56 -8.10 -34.07 9.37
N LEU A 57 -7.87 -33.34 8.28
CA LEU A 57 -7.06 -32.13 8.30
C LEU A 57 -7.80 -31.02 9.07
N LYS A 58 -7.28 -30.71 10.25
CA LYS A 58 -7.73 -29.64 11.13
C LYS A 58 -6.64 -28.60 11.29
N ILE A 59 -7.01 -27.33 11.15
CA ILE A 59 -6.10 -26.20 11.25
C ILE A 59 -6.68 -25.19 12.23
N ALA A 60 -5.90 -24.80 13.23
CA ALA A 60 -6.27 -23.76 14.18
C ALA A 60 -5.27 -22.60 14.13
N ARG A 61 -5.75 -21.40 13.78
CA ARG A 61 -4.93 -20.18 13.82
C ARG A 61 -5.05 -19.50 15.18
N ARG A 62 -3.90 -19.16 15.78
CA ARG A 62 -3.79 -18.51 17.08
C ARG A 62 -2.83 -17.31 16.99
N PRO A 63 -3.09 -16.20 17.68
CA PRO A 63 -2.10 -15.14 17.82
C PRO A 63 -0.94 -15.64 18.68
N GLU A 64 0.28 -15.41 18.22
CA GLU A 64 1.50 -15.62 18.98
C GLU A 64 1.87 -14.27 19.58
N GLY A 65 1.67 -14.09 20.89
CA GLY A 65 1.81 -12.79 21.55
C GLY A 65 3.15 -12.09 21.22
N GLY A 66 3.12 -10.78 21.04
CA GLY A 66 4.29 -9.99 20.65
C GLY A 66 3.92 -8.74 19.84
N ARG A 67 4.87 -7.81 19.64
CA ARG A 67 4.64 -6.55 18.90
C ARG A 67 4.42 -6.75 17.39
N ASP A 68 4.88 -7.88 16.84
CA ASP A 68 4.93 -8.12 15.39
C ASP A 68 3.65 -8.78 14.84
N GLY A 69 2.69 -9.13 15.71
CA GLY A 69 1.40 -9.69 15.30
C GLY A 69 1.48 -11.05 14.61
N ARG A 70 2.44 -11.90 14.99
CA ARG A 70 2.62 -13.26 14.43
C ARG A 70 1.41 -14.15 14.73
N TYR A 71 1.20 -15.13 13.85
CA TYR A 71 0.17 -16.15 14.01
C TYR A 71 0.78 -17.54 13.99
N ARG A 72 0.40 -18.37 14.94
CA ARG A 72 0.71 -19.80 14.95
C ARG A 72 -0.46 -20.60 14.38
N TYR A 73 -0.16 -21.51 13.48
CA TYR A 73 -1.11 -22.48 12.93
C TYR A 73 -0.82 -23.84 13.53
N ASP A 74 -1.73 -24.34 14.36
CA ASP A 74 -1.68 -25.69 14.90
C ASP A 74 -2.39 -26.62 13.90
N VAL A 75 -1.65 -27.56 13.33
CA VAL A 75 -2.08 -28.44 12.24
C VAL A 75 -2.17 -29.86 12.77
N ARG A 76 -3.26 -30.56 12.44
CA ARG A 76 -3.42 -31.99 12.70
C ARG A 76 -4.04 -32.70 11.51
N PHE A 77 -3.52 -33.85 11.13
CA PHE A 77 -4.12 -34.70 10.09
C PHE A 77 -3.61 -36.13 10.20
N ARG A 78 -4.24 -37.02 9.42
CA ARG A 78 -3.80 -38.41 9.23
C ARG A 78 -3.49 -38.65 7.76
N TYR A 79 -2.42 -39.39 7.49
CA TYR A 79 -2.05 -39.79 6.13
C TYR A 79 -2.33 -41.29 5.95
N ARG A 80 -2.97 -41.68 4.84
CA ARG A 80 -3.31 -43.07 4.53
C ARG A 80 -2.93 -43.44 3.11
N GLY A 81 -1.82 -44.13 2.93
CA GLY A 81 -1.35 -44.60 1.63
C GLY A 81 0.17 -44.69 1.55
N ASP A 82 0.66 -44.88 0.32
CA ASP A 82 2.08 -45.05 0.04
C ASP A 82 2.91 -43.82 0.46
N ALA A 83 4.20 -44.02 0.72
CA ALA A 83 5.12 -42.98 1.15
C ALA A 83 5.03 -41.73 0.24
N SER A 84 4.89 -40.57 0.86
CA SER A 84 4.70 -39.29 0.18
C SER A 84 5.37 -38.15 0.95
N SER A 85 5.05 -36.92 0.62
CA SER A 85 5.59 -35.77 1.33
C SER A 85 4.63 -34.58 1.39
N LEU A 86 4.88 -33.74 2.39
CA LEU A 86 4.23 -32.46 2.60
C LEU A 86 5.28 -31.35 2.55
N ARG A 87 4.99 -30.26 1.85
CA ARG A 87 5.78 -29.03 1.91
C ARG A 87 5.11 -28.02 2.83
N VAL A 88 5.88 -27.46 3.74
CA VAL A 88 5.45 -26.32 4.57
C VAL A 88 5.92 -25.03 3.92
N LEU A 89 4.98 -24.13 3.68
CA LEU A 89 5.19 -22.81 3.10
C LEU A 89 5.28 -21.76 4.21
N GLY A 90 6.20 -20.81 4.05
CA GLY A 90 6.42 -19.73 5.01
C GLY A 90 7.65 -19.89 5.89
N ALA A 91 7.96 -18.83 6.65
CA ALA A 91 9.08 -18.76 7.57
C ALA A 91 8.82 -19.60 8.81
N LEU A 92 9.56 -20.69 9.01
CA LEU A 92 9.38 -21.58 10.16
C LEU A 92 9.94 -20.96 11.45
N SER A 93 9.23 -21.13 12.57
CA SER A 93 9.81 -20.94 13.90
C SER A 93 10.68 -22.13 14.30
N ASP A 94 11.67 -21.89 15.16
CA ASP A 94 12.75 -22.83 15.51
C ASP A 94 12.28 -24.20 16.09
N ASN A 95 11.01 -24.36 16.48
CA ASN A 95 10.50 -25.59 17.09
C ASN A 95 9.30 -26.17 16.32
N VAL A 96 9.57 -27.03 15.33
CA VAL A 96 8.55 -27.89 14.70
C VAL A 96 8.58 -29.24 15.41
N TYR A 97 7.58 -29.52 16.25
CA TYR A 97 7.43 -30.82 16.89
C TYR A 97 6.73 -31.77 15.93
N LEU A 98 7.42 -32.85 15.51
CA LEU A 98 6.86 -33.89 14.64
C LEU A 98 6.72 -35.21 15.42
N PRO A 99 5.84 -36.12 14.97
CA PRO A 99 5.74 -37.46 15.55
C PRO A 99 7.08 -38.20 15.53
N GLU A 100 7.25 -39.13 16.47
CA GLU A 100 8.45 -39.96 16.57
C GLU A 100 8.70 -40.74 15.26
N GLY A 101 9.95 -40.73 14.78
CA GLY A 101 10.34 -41.38 13.52
C GLY A 101 10.18 -40.53 12.25
N VAL A 102 9.73 -39.27 12.37
CA VAL A 102 9.65 -38.32 11.24
C VAL A 102 10.83 -37.37 11.25
N GLU A 103 11.72 -37.49 10.25
CA GLU A 103 12.83 -36.55 10.05
C GLU A 103 12.48 -35.54 8.95
N PRO A 104 12.29 -34.25 9.28
CA PRO A 104 12.06 -33.24 8.27
C PRO A 104 13.35 -32.89 7.55
N SER A 105 13.23 -32.50 6.28
CA SER A 105 14.34 -31.93 5.52
C SER A 105 14.10 -30.45 5.29
N HIS A 106 15.09 -29.62 5.65
CA HIS A 106 15.07 -28.20 5.32
C HIS A 106 15.28 -28.04 3.81
N SER A 107 14.34 -27.39 3.14
CA SER A 107 14.33 -27.26 1.69
C SER A 107 13.75 -25.90 1.31
N LYS A 108 14.63 -24.92 1.12
CA LYS A 108 14.24 -23.60 0.64
C LYS A 108 14.06 -23.62 -0.88
N VAL A 109 12.82 -23.70 -1.35
CA VAL A 109 12.50 -23.77 -2.78
C VAL A 109 11.38 -22.79 -3.11
N ARG A 110 11.66 -21.90 -4.08
CA ARG A 110 10.62 -21.09 -4.72
C ARG A 110 9.82 -21.98 -5.65
N LEU A 111 8.53 -22.14 -5.35
CA LEU A 111 7.68 -23.04 -6.12
C LEU A 111 7.34 -22.42 -7.49
N LYS A 112 7.60 -23.17 -8.58
CA LYS A 112 7.35 -22.76 -9.99
C LYS A 112 6.17 -23.53 -10.58
N GLY A 113 5.48 -22.97 -11.60
CA GLY A 113 4.44 -23.66 -12.37
C GLY A 113 3.02 -23.28 -11.94
N GLY A 114 2.16 -24.27 -11.62
CA GLY A 114 0.75 -24.07 -11.23
C GLY A 114 0.50 -23.11 -10.06
N TYR A 115 1.55 -22.66 -9.38
CA TYR A 115 1.55 -21.64 -8.33
C TYR A 115 1.16 -20.24 -8.82
N ASP A 116 1.31 -19.92 -10.10
CA ASP A 116 0.79 -18.65 -10.64
C ASP A 116 -0.75 -18.60 -10.57
N LYS A 117 -1.41 -19.76 -10.69
CA LYS A 117 -2.86 -19.88 -10.48
C LYS A 117 -3.22 -19.74 -9.00
N VAL A 118 -2.33 -20.20 -8.11
CA VAL A 118 -2.51 -20.11 -6.65
C VAL A 118 -2.32 -18.67 -6.19
N SER A 119 -1.29 -17.97 -6.65
CA SER A 119 -1.08 -16.56 -6.36
C SER A 119 -2.24 -15.70 -6.90
N GLY A 120 -2.70 -15.95 -8.12
CA GLY A 120 -3.90 -15.33 -8.67
C GLY A 120 -5.15 -15.58 -7.81
N ALA A 121 -5.38 -16.84 -7.41
CA ALA A 121 -6.53 -17.20 -6.57
C ALA A 121 -6.46 -16.57 -5.17
N VAL A 122 -5.27 -16.50 -4.56
CA VAL A 122 -5.04 -15.82 -3.29
C VAL A 122 -5.32 -14.33 -3.45
N TYR A 123 -4.76 -13.68 -4.47
CA TYR A 123 -5.00 -12.26 -4.74
C TYR A 123 -6.48 -11.93 -4.92
N GLU A 124 -7.21 -12.71 -5.71
CA GLU A 124 -8.65 -12.54 -5.91
C GLU A 124 -9.50 -12.80 -4.66
N SER A 125 -8.96 -13.55 -3.69
CA SER A 125 -9.64 -13.86 -2.45
C SER A 125 -9.63 -12.72 -1.44
N LEU A 126 -8.65 -11.80 -1.53
CA LEU A 126 -8.43 -10.70 -0.59
C LEU A 126 -9.46 -9.57 -0.76
N ASN A 127 -9.95 -9.04 0.35
CA ASN A 127 -10.81 -7.85 0.38
C ASN A 127 -10.01 -6.57 0.10
N ILE A 128 -8.72 -6.57 0.43
CA ILE A 128 -7.80 -5.46 0.15
C ILE A 128 -7.13 -5.53 -1.24
N ARG A 129 -7.60 -6.38 -2.16
CA ARG A 129 -7.00 -6.56 -3.49
C ARG A 129 -6.70 -5.24 -4.23
N ASP A 130 -7.60 -4.26 -4.15
CA ASP A 130 -7.43 -2.97 -4.84
C ASP A 130 -6.29 -2.11 -4.24
N LEU A 131 -5.89 -2.41 -2.99
CA LEU A 131 -4.74 -1.80 -2.33
C LEU A 131 -3.46 -2.54 -2.71
N VAL A 132 -3.52 -3.88 -2.77
CA VAL A 132 -2.41 -4.73 -3.20
C VAL A 132 -2.05 -4.49 -4.67
N ALA A 133 -3.05 -4.31 -5.56
CA ALA A 133 -2.89 -4.05 -6.99
C ALA A 133 -2.04 -2.82 -7.31
N LYS A 134 -2.21 -1.76 -6.51
CA LYS A 134 -1.62 -0.45 -6.78
C LYS A 134 -0.12 -0.39 -6.55
N GLU A 135 0.40 -1.34 -5.80
CA GLU A 135 1.78 -1.32 -5.30
C GLU A 135 2.63 -2.47 -5.89
N ASP A 136 2.06 -3.22 -6.84
CA ASP A 136 2.77 -4.30 -7.55
C ASP A 136 3.38 -5.33 -6.57
N PHE A 137 2.60 -5.69 -5.53
CA PHE A 137 3.01 -6.72 -4.59
C PHE A 137 3.04 -8.08 -5.28
N THR A 138 4.14 -8.81 -5.08
CA THR A 138 4.28 -10.18 -5.53
C THR A 138 3.95 -11.12 -4.38
N LEU A 139 3.07 -12.08 -4.62
CA LEU A 139 2.83 -13.18 -3.68
C LEU A 139 3.93 -14.22 -3.87
N GLN A 140 4.73 -14.51 -2.85
CA GLN A 140 5.84 -15.48 -2.96
C GLN A 140 5.52 -16.81 -2.24
N PRO A 141 5.44 -17.94 -2.99
CA PRO A 141 5.38 -19.28 -2.41
C PRO A 141 6.77 -19.80 -2.09
N ASP A 142 7.35 -19.35 -0.98
CA ASP A 142 8.57 -19.96 -0.48
C ASP A 142 8.22 -21.16 0.40
N ALA A 143 8.63 -22.35 -0.03
CA ALA A 143 8.65 -23.53 0.82
C ALA A 143 9.96 -23.55 1.60
N GLU A 144 9.91 -23.86 2.89
CA GLU A 144 11.12 -23.94 3.74
C GLU A 144 11.42 -25.34 4.25
N MET A 145 10.42 -26.24 4.26
CA MET A 145 10.60 -27.59 4.80
C MET A 145 9.76 -28.61 4.06
N ARG A 146 10.32 -29.82 3.94
CA ARG A 146 9.63 -31.01 3.44
C ARG A 146 9.55 -32.05 4.56
N ILE A 147 8.34 -32.50 4.85
CA ILE A 147 8.02 -33.52 5.85
C ILE A 147 7.66 -34.81 5.11
N PRO A 148 8.34 -35.95 5.37
CA PRO A 148 7.94 -37.23 4.81
C PRO A 148 6.62 -37.71 5.44
N LEU A 149 5.75 -38.28 4.61
CA LEU A 149 4.46 -38.83 5.01
C LEU A 149 4.47 -40.35 4.86
N ASP A 150 4.09 -41.05 5.92
CA ASP A 150 3.96 -42.52 5.96
C ASP A 150 2.71 -42.87 6.77
N GLU A 151 1.92 -43.83 6.30
CA GLU A 151 0.71 -44.32 6.97
C GLU A 151 1.00 -44.97 8.34
N LYS A 152 2.23 -45.46 8.55
CA LYS A 152 2.67 -46.00 9.84
C LYS A 152 2.77 -44.92 10.92
N VAL A 153 2.95 -43.67 10.52
CA VAL A 153 2.94 -42.53 11.43
C VAL A 153 1.48 -42.20 11.69
N GLY A 154 1.02 -42.46 12.92
CA GLY A 154 -0.39 -42.36 13.32
C GLY A 154 -1.04 -41.03 12.96
N ASP A 155 -0.93 -40.03 13.85
CA ASP A 155 -1.44 -38.68 13.61
C ASP A 155 -0.27 -37.70 13.49
N TYR A 156 -0.27 -36.92 12.41
CA TYR A 156 0.65 -35.80 12.25
C TYR A 156 0.09 -34.61 13.01
N ALA A 157 0.87 -34.06 13.94
CA ALA A 157 0.52 -32.86 14.69
C ALA A 157 1.75 -31.97 14.84
N PHE A 158 1.67 -30.72 14.36
CA PHE A 158 2.75 -29.73 14.49
C PHE A 158 2.20 -28.31 14.46
N SER A 159 3.04 -27.34 14.77
CA SER A 159 2.71 -25.92 14.72
C SER A 159 3.64 -25.16 13.77
N VAL A 160 3.11 -24.17 13.08
CA VAL A 160 3.87 -23.28 12.20
C VAL A 160 3.57 -21.83 12.57
N SER A 161 4.58 -21.08 12.98
CA SER A 161 4.45 -19.66 13.30
C SER A 161 4.81 -18.77 12.12
N ASN A 162 3.98 -17.77 11.86
CA ASN A 162 3.98 -17.02 10.62
C ASN A 162 3.89 -15.52 10.86
N LEU A 163 4.70 -14.77 10.12
CA LEU A 163 4.62 -13.31 10.08
C LEU A 163 3.58 -12.90 9.02
N PRO A 164 2.57 -12.09 9.36
CA PRO A 164 1.65 -11.55 8.36
C PRO A 164 2.35 -10.52 7.48
N GLY A 165 1.94 -10.45 6.21
CA GLY A 165 2.34 -9.35 5.34
C GLY A 165 1.73 -8.04 5.82
N THR A 166 2.49 -6.95 5.84
CA THR A 166 2.03 -5.64 6.32
C THR A 166 2.01 -4.63 5.19
N LEU A 167 0.84 -4.03 4.95
CA LEU A 167 0.69 -2.85 4.11
C LEU A 167 0.75 -1.62 5.01
N SER A 168 1.80 -0.82 4.89
CA SER A 168 1.99 0.40 5.70
C SER A 168 1.84 1.67 4.88
N LEU A 169 1.64 2.81 5.54
CA LEU A 169 1.71 4.14 4.93
C LEU A 169 3.16 4.56 4.66
N SER A 170 3.37 5.62 3.87
CA SER A 170 4.69 6.28 3.78
C SER A 170 5.22 6.76 5.15
N SER A 171 4.34 6.87 6.15
CA SER A 171 4.65 7.16 7.56
C SER A 171 4.94 5.90 8.37
N LYS A 172 5.14 4.74 7.73
CA LYS A 172 5.34 3.40 8.32
C LYS A 172 4.20 2.86 9.18
N ARG A 173 3.07 3.57 9.27
CA ARG A 173 1.87 3.09 9.99
C ARG A 173 1.15 1.98 9.22
N PRO A 174 0.82 0.83 9.82
CA PRO A 174 0.07 -0.22 9.14
C PRO A 174 -1.34 0.26 8.77
N VAL A 175 -1.75 -0.05 7.54
CA VAL A 175 -3.08 0.18 6.97
C VAL A 175 -3.86 -1.12 6.91
N ALA A 176 -3.16 -2.21 6.61
CA ALA A 176 -3.67 -3.56 6.68
C ALA A 176 -2.55 -4.55 7.00
N THR A 177 -2.85 -5.58 7.77
CA THR A 177 -2.02 -6.79 7.85
C THR A 177 -2.79 -7.98 7.30
N VAL A 178 -2.09 -8.83 6.54
CA VAL A 178 -2.69 -9.97 5.84
C VAL A 178 -1.94 -11.24 6.22
N GLY A 179 -2.66 -12.18 6.82
CA GLY A 179 -2.24 -13.56 6.94
C GLY A 179 -3.02 -14.41 5.94
N VAL A 180 -2.34 -15.10 5.03
CA VAL A 180 -2.96 -16.10 4.15
C VAL A 180 -2.42 -17.47 4.51
N PHE A 181 -3.32 -18.44 4.69
CA PHE A 181 -3.02 -19.86 4.79
C PHE A 181 -3.63 -20.59 3.59
N ILE A 182 -2.84 -21.40 2.90
CA ILE A 182 -3.30 -22.22 1.79
C ILE A 182 -3.06 -23.71 2.02
N THR A 183 -3.90 -24.56 1.44
CA THR A 183 -3.60 -25.98 1.33
C THR A 183 -4.35 -26.64 0.17
N ASN A 184 -3.77 -27.66 -0.43
CA ASN A 184 -4.44 -28.51 -1.42
C ASN A 184 -5.13 -29.74 -0.78
N GLY A 185 -4.98 -29.95 0.53
CA GLY A 185 -5.70 -30.99 1.27
C GLY A 185 -7.16 -30.59 1.53
N LYS A 186 -8.04 -31.58 1.69
CA LYS A 186 -9.42 -31.34 2.12
C LYS A 186 -9.41 -30.93 3.60
N VAL A 187 -9.75 -29.69 3.89
CA VAL A 187 -9.86 -29.16 5.27
C VAL A 187 -11.20 -29.57 5.86
N ASP A 188 -11.16 -30.34 6.95
CA ASP A 188 -12.36 -30.76 7.68
C ASP A 188 -12.79 -29.70 8.71
N ASP A 189 -11.83 -29.01 9.32
CA ASP A 189 -12.08 -27.93 10.29
C ASP A 189 -11.01 -26.84 10.22
N PHE A 190 -11.44 -25.59 10.16
CA PHE A 190 -10.57 -24.43 10.25
C PHE A 190 -11.11 -23.48 11.32
N SER A 191 -10.39 -23.36 12.43
CA SER A 191 -10.80 -22.52 13.56
C SER A 191 -9.88 -21.31 13.73
N ASP A 192 -10.48 -20.13 13.76
CA ASP A 192 -9.82 -18.90 14.20
C ASP A 192 -10.03 -18.72 15.70
N VAL A 193 -8.99 -18.99 16.51
CA VAL A 193 -9.05 -18.83 17.97
C VAL A 193 -8.76 -17.38 18.40
N ALA A 194 -8.60 -16.48 17.43
CA ALA A 194 -8.34 -15.07 17.68
C ALA A 194 -9.65 -14.33 17.98
N LYS A 195 -9.91 -14.03 19.27
CA LYS A 195 -10.69 -12.84 19.61
C LYS A 195 -9.74 -11.66 19.49
N ASP A 196 -9.94 -10.85 18.45
CA ASP A 196 -9.28 -9.56 18.36
C ASP A 196 -9.94 -8.63 19.38
N ASP A 197 -9.30 -8.47 20.54
CA ASP A 197 -9.73 -7.54 21.59
C ASP A 197 -9.37 -6.08 21.25
N ASP A 198 -8.68 -5.85 20.13
CA ASP A 198 -8.33 -4.51 19.64
C ASP A 198 -9.51 -3.87 18.90
N LYS A 199 -10.17 -2.91 19.56
CA LYS A 199 -11.32 -2.17 19.01
C LYS A 199 -10.96 -1.30 17.80
N ASP A 200 -9.68 -1.00 17.60
CA ASP A 200 -9.21 -0.14 16.50
C ASP A 200 -8.88 -0.93 15.24
N VAL A 201 -9.02 -2.25 15.28
CA VAL A 201 -8.77 -3.16 14.16
C VAL A 201 -10.06 -3.84 13.74
N LYS A 202 -10.34 -3.84 12.43
CA LYS A 202 -11.42 -4.64 11.87
C LYS A 202 -10.84 -5.93 11.29
N PRO A 203 -10.96 -7.08 11.98
CA PRO A 203 -10.62 -8.37 11.39
C PRO A 203 -11.66 -8.75 10.35
N VAL A 204 -11.18 -9.20 9.19
CA VAL A 204 -12.00 -9.80 8.14
C VAL A 204 -11.40 -11.16 7.83
N THR A 205 -12.13 -12.20 8.17
CA THR A 205 -11.77 -13.58 7.84
C THR A 205 -12.54 -14.03 6.62
N GLY A 206 -11.90 -14.82 5.77
CA GLY A 206 -12.52 -15.39 4.58
C GLY A 206 -11.97 -16.77 4.30
N SER A 207 -12.83 -17.70 3.92
CA SER A 207 -12.42 -19.03 3.44
C SER A 207 -13.01 -19.27 2.06
N LYS A 208 -12.17 -19.66 1.10
CA LYS A 208 -12.58 -19.96 -0.28
C LYS A 208 -11.79 -21.13 -0.82
N THR A 209 -12.43 -21.98 -1.61
CA THR A 209 -11.74 -23.01 -2.39
C THR A 209 -11.72 -22.59 -3.85
N ARG A 210 -10.53 -22.46 -4.45
CA ARG A 210 -10.36 -22.13 -5.87
C ARG A 210 -9.24 -22.98 -6.46
N SER A 211 -9.46 -23.49 -7.67
CA SER A 211 -8.46 -24.28 -8.41
C SER A 211 -7.91 -25.47 -7.61
N GLY A 212 -8.74 -26.12 -6.77
CA GLY A 212 -8.32 -27.24 -5.92
C GLY A 212 -7.50 -26.85 -4.68
N ILE A 213 -7.36 -25.55 -4.39
CA ILE A 213 -6.68 -25.03 -3.20
C ILE A 213 -7.71 -24.41 -2.26
N TYR A 214 -7.70 -24.84 -1.01
CA TYR A 214 -8.34 -24.16 0.10
C TYR A 214 -7.49 -22.95 0.51
N ILE A 215 -8.14 -21.80 0.64
CA ILE A 215 -7.52 -20.52 0.99
C ILE A 215 -8.28 -19.96 2.18
N ASN A 216 -7.56 -19.70 3.27
CA ASN A 216 -8.07 -18.93 4.40
C ASN A 216 -7.26 -17.64 4.56
N SER A 217 -7.95 -16.50 4.59
CA SER A 217 -7.36 -15.19 4.81
C SER A 217 -7.82 -14.59 6.14
N LEU A 218 -6.92 -13.88 6.79
CA LEU A 218 -7.20 -12.94 7.87
C LEU A 218 -6.60 -11.60 7.50
N GLU A 219 -7.49 -10.65 7.26
CA GLU A 219 -7.14 -9.27 6.94
C GLU A 219 -7.52 -8.40 8.14
N ARG A 220 -6.51 -7.81 8.80
CA ARG A 220 -6.72 -6.82 9.85
C ARG A 220 -6.61 -5.44 9.24
N ILE A 221 -7.73 -4.75 9.11
CA ILE A 221 -7.80 -3.42 8.49
C ILE A 221 -7.82 -2.37 9.59
N TYR A 222 -6.96 -1.35 9.49
CA TYR A 222 -6.89 -0.22 10.42
C TYR A 222 -7.77 0.94 9.89
N PRO A 223 -9.02 1.10 10.38
CA PRO A 223 -10.01 1.97 9.74
C PRO A 223 -9.63 3.45 9.86
N ALA A 224 -9.02 3.87 10.98
CA ALA A 224 -8.58 5.24 11.19
C ALA A 224 -7.51 5.67 10.17
N ALA A 225 -6.52 4.80 9.93
CA ALA A 225 -5.47 5.04 8.93
C ALA A 225 -6.06 5.09 7.51
N MET A 226 -6.93 4.13 7.18
CA MET A 226 -7.61 4.04 5.89
C MET A 226 -8.49 5.26 5.60
N ASN A 227 -9.32 5.66 6.57
CA ASN A 227 -10.24 6.79 6.44
C ASN A 227 -9.50 8.10 6.29
N ARG A 228 -8.43 8.31 7.06
CA ARG A 228 -7.58 9.49 6.93
C ARG A 228 -6.97 9.58 5.53
N VAL A 229 -6.45 8.48 5.01
CA VAL A 229 -5.95 8.39 3.63
C VAL A 229 -7.00 8.79 2.60
N ARG A 230 -8.18 8.17 2.68
CA ARG A 230 -9.29 8.42 1.74
C ARG A 230 -9.75 9.87 1.80
N PHE A 231 -9.87 10.41 3.02
CA PHE A 231 -10.21 11.79 3.26
C PHE A 231 -9.22 12.75 2.59
N TRP A 232 -7.92 12.61 2.85
CA TRP A 232 -6.93 13.50 2.27
C TRP A 232 -6.87 13.41 0.74
N ASN A 233 -7.03 12.21 0.16
CA ASN A 233 -7.06 12.05 -1.29
C ASN A 233 -8.29 12.73 -1.91
N THR A 234 -9.46 12.60 -1.27
CA THR A 234 -10.70 13.23 -1.72
C THR A 234 -10.61 14.75 -1.59
N ALA A 235 -10.15 15.24 -0.44
CA ALA A 235 -9.93 16.66 -0.21
C ALA A 235 -8.95 17.26 -1.23
N SER A 236 -7.84 16.60 -1.53
CA SER A 236 -6.88 17.07 -2.54
C SER A 236 -7.50 17.15 -3.94
N LYS A 237 -8.33 16.17 -4.34
CA LYS A 237 -9.05 16.25 -5.64
C LYS A 237 -9.99 17.45 -5.69
N VAL A 238 -10.77 17.68 -4.63
CA VAL A 238 -11.69 18.82 -4.53
C VAL A 238 -10.92 20.15 -4.55
N VAL A 239 -9.86 20.28 -3.76
CA VAL A 239 -9.04 21.51 -3.70
C VAL A 239 -8.39 21.79 -5.06
N ALA A 240 -7.86 20.78 -5.74
CA ALA A 240 -7.28 20.95 -7.07
C ALA A 240 -8.32 21.44 -8.09
N ALA A 241 -9.52 20.84 -8.11
CA ALA A 241 -10.61 21.24 -9.00
C ALA A 241 -11.09 22.68 -8.70
N VAL A 242 -11.35 23.00 -7.44
CA VAL A 242 -11.80 24.34 -7.01
C VAL A 242 -10.75 25.39 -7.33
N ALA A 243 -9.47 25.10 -7.15
CA ALA A 243 -8.39 26.02 -7.50
C ALA A 243 -8.36 26.35 -9.00
N VAL A 244 -8.55 25.35 -9.88
CA VAL A 244 -8.61 25.56 -11.33
C VAL A 244 -9.83 26.40 -11.71
N ILE A 245 -11.00 26.06 -11.16
CA ILE A 245 -12.25 26.79 -11.41
C ILE A 245 -12.12 28.24 -10.93
N ALA A 246 -11.53 28.48 -9.76
CA ALA A 246 -11.33 29.81 -9.21
C ALA A 246 -10.46 30.68 -10.13
N VAL A 247 -9.30 30.17 -10.58
CA VAL A 247 -8.43 30.93 -11.49
C VAL A 247 -9.13 31.18 -12.83
N GLY A 248 -9.79 30.16 -13.39
CA GLY A 248 -10.57 30.30 -14.62
C GLY A 248 -11.64 31.37 -14.51
N ALA A 249 -12.45 31.35 -13.45
CA ALA A 249 -13.50 32.33 -13.20
C ALA A 249 -12.94 33.76 -13.09
N VAL A 250 -11.81 33.95 -12.40
CA VAL A 250 -11.17 35.28 -12.29
C VAL A 250 -10.68 35.78 -13.66
N ILE A 251 -10.12 34.89 -14.50
CA ILE A 251 -9.68 35.23 -15.86
C ILE A 251 -10.88 35.65 -16.73
N PHE A 252 -11.97 34.88 -16.71
CA PHE A 252 -13.14 35.14 -17.55
C PHE A 252 -13.95 36.36 -17.11
N LEU A 253 -14.18 36.52 -15.80
CA LEU A 253 -14.96 37.64 -15.25
C LEU A 253 -14.19 38.98 -15.30
N ASP A 254 -12.86 38.95 -15.52
CA ASP A 254 -11.92 40.08 -15.50
C ASP A 254 -12.11 41.07 -14.34
N ARG A 255 -12.55 40.56 -13.18
CA ARG A 255 -12.77 41.37 -11.97
C ARG A 255 -11.45 41.59 -11.24
N LYS A 256 -10.82 42.75 -11.47
CA LYS A 256 -9.55 43.16 -10.82
C LYS A 256 -9.51 42.93 -9.30
N LYS A 257 -10.63 43.10 -8.60
CA LYS A 257 -10.74 42.88 -7.14
C LYS A 257 -10.47 41.43 -6.72
N LEU A 258 -10.68 40.46 -7.61
CA LEU A 258 -10.50 39.03 -7.33
C LEU A 258 -9.10 38.50 -7.73
N TYR A 259 -8.24 39.32 -8.32
CA TYR A 259 -6.90 38.90 -8.73
C TYR A 259 -6.02 38.34 -7.59
N PRO A 260 -6.12 38.81 -6.33
CA PRO A 260 -5.38 38.20 -5.22
C PRO A 260 -5.72 36.72 -4.99
N VAL A 261 -6.88 36.22 -5.45
CA VAL A 261 -7.26 34.81 -5.34
C VAL A 261 -6.33 33.91 -6.17
N ILE A 262 -5.87 34.40 -7.33
CA ILE A 262 -5.07 33.62 -8.29
C ILE A 262 -3.81 33.00 -7.65
N PRO A 263 -2.88 33.75 -7.03
CA PRO A 263 -1.65 33.17 -6.48
C PRO A 263 -1.92 32.15 -5.35
N PHE A 264 -2.96 32.35 -4.53
CA PHE A 264 -3.34 31.39 -3.50
C PHE A 264 -3.97 30.12 -4.09
N SER A 265 -4.81 30.25 -5.11
CA SER A 265 -5.35 29.09 -5.83
C SER A 265 -4.25 28.31 -6.56
N MET A 266 -3.29 28.99 -7.19
CA MET A 266 -2.13 28.35 -7.81
C MET A 266 -1.28 27.61 -6.77
N LEU A 267 -1.02 28.22 -5.60
CA LEU A 267 -0.32 27.55 -4.51
C LEU A 267 -1.08 26.32 -4.00
N ALA A 268 -2.39 26.45 -3.76
CA ALA A 268 -3.24 25.33 -3.35
C ALA A 268 -3.23 24.20 -4.38
N PHE A 269 -3.25 24.53 -5.67
CA PHE A 269 -3.16 23.57 -6.77
C PHE A 269 -1.83 22.82 -6.77
N VAL A 270 -0.69 23.53 -6.63
CA VAL A 270 0.65 22.91 -6.54
C VAL A 270 0.72 21.86 -5.44
N PHE A 271 0.12 22.13 -4.28
CA PHE A 271 0.12 21.21 -3.14
C PHE A 271 -0.89 20.07 -3.26
N ALA A 272 -2.05 20.34 -3.86
CA ALA A 272 -3.12 19.36 -3.98
C ALA A 272 -2.90 18.38 -5.14
N LEU A 273 -2.28 18.82 -6.24
CA LEU A 273 -2.15 18.05 -7.47
C LEU A 273 -1.43 16.70 -7.30
N PRO A 274 -0.25 16.62 -6.63
CA PRO A 274 0.44 15.34 -6.47
C PRO A 274 -0.47 14.29 -5.86
N ARG A 275 -1.16 14.65 -4.77
CA ARG A 275 -2.04 13.74 -4.04
C ARG A 275 -3.35 13.45 -4.78
N ALA A 276 -3.87 14.43 -5.53
CA ALA A 276 -5.01 14.22 -6.42
C ALA A 276 -4.70 13.16 -7.51
N MET A 277 -3.44 13.10 -7.96
CA MET A 277 -2.91 12.09 -8.88
C MET A 277 -2.47 10.79 -8.18
N GLY A 278 -2.72 10.63 -6.89
CA GLY A 278 -2.32 9.45 -6.12
C GLY A 278 -0.84 9.41 -5.71
N LYS A 279 -0.08 10.46 -6.00
CA LYS A 279 1.36 10.57 -5.74
C LYS A 279 1.66 11.42 -4.50
N ALA A 280 2.85 11.29 -3.93
CA ALA A 280 3.32 12.18 -2.86
C ALA A 280 4.72 12.72 -3.14
N PRO A 281 5.03 13.95 -2.69
CA PRO A 281 6.37 14.48 -2.82
C PRO A 281 7.34 13.71 -1.92
N GLY A 282 8.47 13.24 -2.47
CA GLY A 282 9.62 12.80 -1.66
C GLY A 282 10.23 13.98 -0.90
N ASN A 283 11.31 13.76 -0.15
CA ASN A 283 11.95 14.85 0.62
C ASN A 283 12.43 15.98 -0.31
N LEU A 284 13.14 15.66 -1.40
CA LEU A 284 13.54 16.65 -2.40
C LEU A 284 12.34 17.33 -3.09
N GLY A 285 11.30 16.55 -3.38
CA GLY A 285 10.06 17.09 -3.94
C GLY A 285 9.40 18.12 -3.02
N ALA A 286 9.34 17.83 -1.73
CA ALA A 286 8.76 18.70 -0.72
C ALA A 286 9.63 19.95 -0.46
N PHE A 287 10.94 19.78 -0.30
CA PHE A 287 11.84 20.89 0.06
C PHE A 287 12.18 21.81 -1.10
N LEU A 288 12.12 21.34 -2.35
CA LEU A 288 12.68 22.10 -3.47
C LEU A 288 11.70 22.25 -4.62
N LEU A 289 11.08 21.16 -5.10
CA LEU A 289 10.22 21.22 -6.28
C LEU A 289 8.88 21.94 -6.05
N LEU A 290 8.15 21.62 -4.97
CA LEU A 290 6.89 22.30 -4.68
C LEU A 290 7.09 23.80 -4.39
N PRO A 291 8.10 24.21 -3.59
CA PRO A 291 8.42 25.62 -3.40
C PRO A 291 8.80 26.34 -4.69
N LEU A 292 9.60 25.70 -5.55
CA LEU A 292 9.99 26.25 -6.85
C LEU A 292 8.78 26.43 -7.77
N ALA A 293 7.91 25.42 -7.86
CA ALA A 293 6.66 25.50 -8.62
C ALA A 293 5.74 26.62 -8.10
N ALA A 294 5.65 26.82 -6.79
CA ALA A 294 4.90 27.92 -6.19
C ALA A 294 5.50 29.30 -6.53
N GLY A 295 6.82 29.44 -6.45
CA GLY A 295 7.53 30.66 -6.83
C GLY A 295 7.33 31.00 -8.32
N ILE A 296 7.46 30.01 -9.21
CA ILE A 296 7.18 30.16 -10.63
C ILE A 296 5.71 30.52 -10.86
N GLY A 297 4.78 29.84 -10.18
CA GLY A 297 3.35 30.15 -10.25
C GLY A 297 3.04 31.61 -9.88
N TYR A 298 3.72 32.15 -8.87
CA TYR A 298 3.60 33.56 -8.50
C TYR A 298 4.12 34.51 -9.60
N LEU A 299 5.26 34.20 -10.21
CA LEU A 299 5.81 35.00 -11.32
C LEU A 299 4.88 34.97 -12.54
N LEU A 300 4.30 33.80 -12.86
CA LEU A 300 3.29 33.66 -13.91
C LEU A 300 2.04 34.50 -13.60
N PHE A 301 1.57 34.50 -12.35
CA PHE A 301 0.49 35.40 -11.92
C PHE A 301 0.85 36.88 -12.16
N LYS A 302 2.07 37.31 -11.86
CA LYS A 302 2.49 38.70 -12.12
C LYS A 302 2.42 39.05 -13.61
N LEU A 303 2.84 38.14 -14.50
CA LEU A 303 2.71 38.32 -15.95
C LEU A 303 1.24 38.44 -16.42
N MET A 304 0.30 37.79 -15.74
CA MET A 304 -1.15 37.92 -16.03
C MET A 304 -1.71 39.30 -15.67
N THR A 305 -1.10 39.98 -14.70
CA THR A 305 -1.58 41.30 -14.22
C THR A 305 -1.03 42.47 -15.03
N ARG A 306 0.13 42.30 -15.66
CA ARG A 306 0.82 43.33 -16.45
C ARG A 306 0.32 43.36 -17.89
N ARG A 307 0.60 44.44 -18.63
CA ARG A 307 0.35 44.51 -20.08
C ARG A 307 1.46 43.78 -20.85
N GLU A 308 2.71 44.10 -20.55
CA GLU A 308 3.91 43.49 -21.13
C GLU A 308 4.38 42.25 -20.35
N LEU A 309 5.02 41.31 -21.06
CA LEU A 309 5.63 40.11 -20.49
C LEU A 309 7.02 40.42 -19.92
N ARG A 310 7.08 41.32 -18.93
CA ARG A 310 8.32 41.72 -18.25
C ARG A 310 8.14 41.67 -16.75
N LEU A 311 9.11 41.06 -16.08
CA LEU A 311 9.20 40.99 -14.62
C LEU A 311 10.16 42.07 -14.10
N SER A 312 9.85 42.66 -12.96
CA SER A 312 10.77 43.57 -12.27
C SER A 312 11.56 42.85 -11.17
N GLY A 313 12.64 43.47 -10.69
CA GLY A 313 13.40 42.95 -9.54
C GLY A 313 12.56 42.80 -8.27
N LEU A 314 11.52 43.63 -8.09
CA LEU A 314 10.55 43.49 -6.99
C LEU A 314 9.71 42.22 -7.15
N ASP A 315 9.30 41.86 -8.37
CA ASP A 315 8.53 40.64 -8.63
C ASP A 315 9.34 39.39 -8.30
N LEU A 316 10.66 39.39 -8.61
CA LEU A 316 11.57 38.30 -8.26
C LEU A 316 11.69 38.14 -6.74
N ARG A 317 11.82 39.25 -6.00
CA ARG A 317 11.84 39.22 -4.52
C ARG A 317 10.53 38.69 -3.94
N GLN A 318 9.38 39.08 -4.51
CA GLN A 318 8.08 38.57 -4.09
C GLN A 318 7.89 37.09 -4.45
N GLY A 319 8.40 36.65 -5.60
CA GLY A 319 8.45 35.24 -6.00
C GLY A 319 9.30 34.40 -5.05
N LEU A 320 10.45 34.93 -4.59
CA LEU A 320 11.26 34.31 -3.54
C LEU A 320 10.50 34.23 -2.21
N GLY A 321 9.75 35.27 -1.85
CA GLY A 321 8.85 35.22 -0.68
C GLY A 321 7.81 34.10 -0.77
N PHE A 322 7.21 33.90 -1.95
CA PHE A 322 6.28 32.79 -2.20
C PHE A 322 6.97 31.42 -2.16
N PHE A 323 8.21 31.32 -2.66
CA PHE A 323 9.03 30.13 -2.51
C PHE A 323 9.24 29.79 -1.03
N LEU A 324 9.66 30.75 -0.20
CA LEU A 324 9.90 30.53 1.23
C LEU A 324 8.62 30.16 1.98
N LEU A 325 7.50 30.82 1.67
CA LEU A 325 6.19 30.47 2.22
C LEU A 325 5.82 29.02 1.88
N ALA A 326 5.95 28.65 0.59
CA ALA A 326 5.68 27.29 0.13
C ALA A 326 6.66 26.28 0.74
N PHE A 327 7.91 26.65 1.00
CA PHE A 327 8.85 25.81 1.73
C PHE A 327 8.37 25.52 3.14
N CYS A 328 8.00 26.55 3.92
CA CYS A 328 7.48 26.34 5.28
C CYS A 328 6.20 25.47 5.28
N LEU A 329 5.29 25.72 4.33
CA LEU A 329 4.08 24.92 4.16
C LEU A 329 4.38 23.48 3.77
N SER A 330 5.35 23.23 2.87
CA SER A 330 5.68 21.88 2.43
C SER A 330 6.30 21.06 3.55
N VAL A 331 7.11 21.68 4.40
CA VAL A 331 7.62 21.06 5.63
C VAL A 331 6.45 20.66 6.54
N PHE A 332 5.55 21.59 6.84
CA PHE A 332 4.45 21.34 7.76
C PHE A 332 3.44 20.29 7.23
N VAL A 333 3.14 20.32 5.93
CA VAL A 333 2.11 19.45 5.33
C VAL A 333 2.64 18.06 4.98
N PHE A 334 3.91 17.92 4.55
CA PHE A 334 4.42 16.65 4.04
C PHE A 334 5.53 16.04 4.90
N VAL A 335 6.37 16.85 5.55
CA VAL A 335 7.56 16.35 6.25
C VAL A 335 7.28 16.10 7.73
N VAL A 336 6.66 17.06 8.42
CA VAL A 336 6.30 16.94 9.84
C VAL A 336 5.42 15.70 10.12
N PRO A 337 4.38 15.40 9.30
CA PRO A 337 3.60 14.19 9.51
C PRO A 337 4.38 12.90 9.26
N ARG A 338 5.51 12.94 8.52
CA ARG A 338 6.40 11.77 8.41
C ARG A 338 7.23 11.59 9.67
N GLY A 339 7.71 12.68 10.28
CA GLY A 339 8.58 12.66 11.46
C GLY A 339 7.88 12.38 12.79
N ILE A 340 6.66 12.88 12.99
CA ILE A 340 5.91 12.72 14.27
C ILE A 340 5.34 11.30 14.45
N TYR A 341 5.29 10.50 13.38
CA TYR A 341 4.72 9.15 13.42
C TYR A 341 5.76 8.02 13.47
N PHE A 342 6.99 8.36 13.87
CA PHE A 342 8.02 7.41 14.30
C PHE A 342 7.83 6.96 15.74
#